data_AF-A0A952CSQ1-F1
#
_entry.id   AF-A0A952CSQ1-F1
#
_cell.length_a   1.000
_cell.length_b   1.000
_cell.length_c   1.000
_cell.angle_alpha   90.00
_cell.angle_beta   90.00
_cell.angle_gamma   90.00
#
_symmetry.space_group_name_H-M   'P 1'
#
loop_
_entity.id
_entity.type
_entity.pdbx_description
1 polymer ?
#
loop_
_entity_poly.entity_id
_entity_poly.type
_entity_poly.pdbx_seq_one_letter_code
_entity_poly.pdbx_strand_id
1 'polypeptide(L)'
;MPPQPPDRPNPKAALQGVYLRPLRDDALPARHSAGARVRAGQLQAFLRPLQLAAEAAIGPVGNVTLVVANSKDWHRLCRYPYGLPFTRTGVGGRDATVVAASDHQPRLLHRFDDVRLAAAKAGVRAPAEPAEFVDLMIGHEWGHAVSNLSGLRTRLKWLDELNATYVFVQALRETGQVALVERLAAWARWQVAGTAHEMGDLAAFEYPRGRAGWGKLLWYQGVFTQRALELAPRRGWDYLRELRGALPAADRGRLARALVEVEPSFRPWFRVFGREG
;
A
#
# COMPACT_ATOMS: atom_id res chain seq x y z
N MET A 1 -30.18 15.57 -29.70
CA MET A 1 -29.90 14.48 -28.75
C MET A 1 -28.53 14.72 -28.14
N PRO A 2 -28.36 14.76 -26.81
CA PRO A 2 -27.04 14.80 -26.22
C PRO A 2 -26.32 13.45 -26.48
N PRO A 3 -24.98 13.47 -26.69
CA PRO A 3 -24.22 12.24 -26.91
C PRO A 3 -24.26 11.36 -25.66
N GLN A 4 -24.50 10.06 -25.85
CA GLN A 4 -24.39 9.09 -24.76
C GLN A 4 -22.96 9.09 -24.21
N PRO A 5 -22.78 9.06 -22.88
CA PRO A 5 -21.47 8.86 -22.28
C PRO A 5 -20.92 7.48 -22.71
N PRO A 6 -19.59 7.35 -22.92
CA PRO A 6 -19.01 6.08 -23.31
C PRO A 6 -19.30 5.01 -22.26
N ASP A 7 -19.66 3.82 -22.72
CA ASP A 7 -19.91 2.65 -21.88
C ASP A 7 -18.75 2.42 -20.91
N ARG A 8 -19.08 2.28 -19.63
CA ARG A 8 -18.09 1.96 -18.60
C ARG A 8 -17.53 0.56 -18.90
N PRO A 9 -16.20 0.37 -18.90
CA PRO A 9 -15.62 -0.92 -19.22
C PRO A 9 -16.10 -2.00 -18.24
N ASN A 10 -16.64 -3.09 -18.79
CA ASN A 10 -17.08 -4.27 -18.05
C ASN A 10 -15.88 -4.94 -17.35
N PRO A 11 -15.87 -5.07 -16.01
CA PRO A 11 -14.75 -5.68 -15.27
C PRO A 11 -14.48 -7.13 -15.64
N LYS A 12 -15.51 -7.88 -16.10
CA LYS A 12 -15.33 -9.25 -16.60
C LYS A 12 -14.57 -9.30 -17.93
N ALA A 13 -14.51 -8.19 -18.68
CA ALA A 13 -13.69 -8.07 -19.89
C ALA A 13 -12.20 -7.89 -19.58
N ALA A 14 -11.82 -7.44 -18.38
CA ALA A 14 -10.41 -7.18 -18.01
C ALA A 14 -9.55 -8.46 -17.86
N LEU A 15 -10.16 -9.65 -17.92
CA LEU A 15 -9.48 -10.94 -17.97
C LEU A 15 -9.60 -11.62 -19.35
N GLN A 16 -10.28 -11.01 -20.33
CA GLN A 16 -10.35 -11.55 -21.68
C GLN A 16 -8.94 -11.52 -22.31
N GLY A 17 -8.38 -12.70 -22.58
CA GLY A 17 -7.09 -12.85 -23.25
C GLY A 17 -5.88 -13.08 -22.34
N VAL A 18 -6.06 -13.23 -21.03
CA VAL A 18 -4.98 -13.61 -20.09
C VAL A 18 -5.36 -14.89 -19.36
N TYR A 19 -4.64 -15.98 -19.64
CA TYR A 19 -4.82 -17.25 -18.94
C TYR A 19 -3.94 -17.29 -17.69
N LEU A 20 -4.50 -16.92 -16.55
CA LEU A 20 -3.85 -17.03 -15.24
C LEU A 20 -4.26 -18.34 -14.56
N ARG A 21 -3.27 -19.12 -14.11
CA ARG A 21 -3.49 -20.39 -13.41
C ARG A 21 -3.85 -20.12 -11.95
N PRO A 22 -4.84 -20.82 -11.38
CA PRO A 22 -5.20 -20.65 -9.99
C PRO A 22 -4.16 -21.30 -9.06
N LEU A 23 -3.94 -20.65 -7.93
CA LEU A 23 -3.30 -21.21 -6.74
C LEU A 23 -4.31 -21.07 -5.60
N ARG A 24 -4.92 -22.20 -5.22
CA ARG A 24 -6.07 -22.23 -4.31
C ARG A 24 -5.62 -21.95 -2.87
N ASP A 25 -6.38 -21.10 -2.21
CA ASP A 25 -6.37 -20.85 -0.77
C ASP A 25 -7.72 -20.22 -0.42
N ASP A 26 -8.30 -20.58 0.73
CA ASP A 26 -9.64 -20.13 1.10
C ASP A 26 -9.67 -18.70 1.66
N ALA A 27 -8.57 -18.24 2.26
CA ALA A 27 -8.46 -16.91 2.85
C ALA A 27 -7.93 -15.89 1.84
N LEU A 28 -6.93 -16.27 1.05
CA LEU A 28 -6.31 -15.39 0.06
C LEU A 28 -6.06 -16.14 -1.26
N PRO A 29 -7.09 -16.32 -2.11
CA PRO A 29 -6.92 -16.96 -3.40
C PRO A 29 -5.91 -16.20 -4.28
N ALA A 30 -5.10 -16.95 -5.02
CA ALA A 30 -4.10 -16.38 -5.93
C ALA A 30 -4.26 -16.89 -7.37
N ARG A 31 -3.80 -16.09 -8.31
CA ARG A 31 -3.69 -16.44 -9.73
C ARG A 31 -2.34 -16.01 -10.27
N HIS A 32 -1.77 -16.80 -11.18
CA HIS A 32 -0.43 -16.52 -11.67
C HIS A 32 -0.23 -16.82 -13.16
N SER A 33 0.69 -16.08 -13.78
CA SER A 33 1.18 -16.35 -15.14
C SER A 33 1.92 -17.69 -15.24
N ALA A 34 2.12 -18.16 -16.46
CA ALA A 34 3.03 -19.29 -16.70
C ALA A 34 4.44 -18.98 -16.17
N GLY A 35 5.07 -19.94 -15.48
CA GLY A 35 6.38 -19.79 -14.83
C GLY A 35 6.34 -19.11 -13.46
N ALA A 36 5.26 -18.44 -13.08
CA ALA A 36 5.19 -17.61 -11.86
C ALA A 36 4.68 -18.35 -10.61
N ARG A 37 4.51 -19.68 -10.65
CA ARG A 37 3.88 -20.45 -9.55
C ARG A 37 4.62 -20.31 -8.22
N VAL A 38 5.94 -20.44 -8.24
CA VAL A 38 6.78 -20.38 -7.02
C VAL A 38 6.67 -18.99 -6.39
N ARG A 39 6.82 -17.94 -7.21
CA ARG A 39 6.68 -16.55 -6.77
C ARG A 39 5.30 -16.27 -6.19
N ALA A 40 4.24 -16.76 -6.84
CA ALA A 40 2.87 -16.64 -6.33
C ALA A 40 2.69 -17.34 -4.97
N GLY A 41 3.27 -18.52 -4.79
CA GLY A 41 3.24 -19.22 -3.51
C GLY A 41 3.96 -18.46 -2.40
N GLN A 42 5.12 -17.86 -2.68
CA GLN A 42 5.87 -17.05 -1.72
C GLN A 42 5.07 -15.81 -1.28
N LEU A 43 4.52 -15.07 -2.25
CA LEU A 43 3.74 -13.87 -1.97
C LEU A 43 2.41 -14.17 -1.28
N GLN A 44 1.75 -15.28 -1.65
CA GLN A 44 0.56 -15.74 -0.96
C GLN A 44 0.88 -16.15 0.48
N ALA A 45 1.97 -16.89 0.71
CA ALA A 45 2.39 -17.28 2.05
C ALA A 45 2.73 -16.08 2.95
N PHE A 46 3.30 -15.02 2.37
CA PHE A 46 3.56 -13.76 3.07
C PHE A 46 2.26 -13.03 3.48
N LEU A 47 1.31 -12.91 2.56
CA LEU A 47 0.08 -12.14 2.80
C LEU A 47 -1.01 -12.92 3.57
N ARG A 48 -1.07 -14.24 3.43
CA ARG A 48 -2.12 -15.07 4.04
C ARG A 48 -2.29 -14.88 5.55
N PRO A 49 -1.24 -14.92 6.40
CA PRO A 49 -1.41 -14.69 7.83
C PRO A 49 -1.91 -13.26 8.12
N LEU A 50 -1.49 -12.28 7.33
CA LEU A 50 -1.95 -10.90 7.46
C LEU A 50 -3.45 -10.79 7.14
N GLN A 51 -3.90 -11.47 6.07
CA GLN A 51 -5.30 -11.54 5.67
C GLN A 51 -6.17 -12.10 6.79
N LEU A 52 -5.79 -13.25 7.36
CA LEU A 52 -6.52 -13.88 8.46
C LEU A 52 -6.61 -12.98 9.71
N ALA A 53 -5.52 -12.29 10.05
CA ALA A 53 -5.51 -11.35 11.18
C ALA A 53 -6.45 -10.16 10.93
N ALA A 54 -6.44 -9.58 9.73
CA ALA A 54 -7.33 -8.48 9.38
C ALA A 54 -8.80 -8.91 9.32
N GLU A 55 -9.09 -10.12 8.82
CA GLU A 55 -10.43 -10.71 8.82
C GLU A 55 -11.00 -10.83 10.22
N ALA A 56 -10.22 -11.40 11.14
CA ALA A 56 -10.62 -11.53 12.54
C ALA A 56 -10.82 -10.16 13.22
N ALA A 57 -9.98 -9.17 12.89
CA ALA A 57 -9.95 -7.91 13.61
C ALA A 57 -10.97 -6.87 13.11
N ILE A 58 -11.06 -6.68 11.79
CA ILE A 58 -11.86 -5.59 11.19
C ILE A 58 -12.87 -6.08 10.15
N GLY A 59 -12.86 -7.37 9.78
CA GLY A 59 -13.90 -8.00 8.96
C GLY A 59 -14.17 -7.28 7.63
N PRO A 60 -13.22 -7.27 6.68
CA PRO A 60 -13.48 -6.74 5.34
C PRO A 60 -14.66 -7.48 4.70
N VAL A 61 -15.57 -6.75 4.07
CA VAL A 61 -16.88 -7.26 3.60
C VAL A 61 -16.76 -8.01 2.26
N GLY A 62 -15.56 -8.09 1.69
CA GLY A 62 -15.32 -8.60 0.35
C GLY A 62 -14.03 -9.42 0.24
N ASN A 63 -13.75 -9.90 -0.97
CA ASN A 63 -12.63 -10.82 -1.20
C ASN A 63 -11.38 -10.09 -1.66
N VAL A 64 -10.24 -10.44 -1.06
CA VAL A 64 -8.92 -10.06 -1.59
C VAL A 64 -8.40 -11.21 -2.46
N THR A 65 -7.88 -10.89 -3.65
CA THR A 65 -7.21 -11.86 -4.53
C THR A 65 -5.82 -11.37 -4.89
N LEU A 66 -4.84 -12.28 -4.90
CA LEU A 66 -3.50 -11.99 -5.39
C LEU A 66 -3.37 -12.38 -6.88
N VAL A 67 -2.84 -11.50 -7.71
CA VAL A 67 -2.44 -11.80 -9.10
C VAL A 67 -0.94 -11.59 -9.26
N VAL A 68 -0.23 -12.63 -9.66
CA VAL A 68 1.21 -12.56 -9.97
C VAL A 68 1.42 -12.74 -11.46
N ALA A 69 1.68 -11.64 -12.14
CA ALA A 69 1.76 -11.62 -13.60
C ALA A 69 3.20 -11.45 -14.08
N ASN A 70 3.55 -12.14 -15.16
CA ASN A 70 4.76 -11.82 -15.93
C ASN A 70 4.55 -10.57 -16.78
N SER A 71 5.62 -10.05 -17.37
CA SER A 71 5.55 -8.83 -18.19
C SER A 71 4.49 -8.89 -19.29
N LYS A 72 4.38 -10.00 -20.04
CA LYS A 72 3.42 -10.13 -21.15
C LYS A 72 1.97 -10.03 -20.66
N ASP A 73 1.64 -10.75 -19.60
CA ASP A 73 0.30 -10.77 -19.03
C ASP A 73 -0.01 -9.45 -18.30
N TRP A 74 0.98 -8.83 -17.64
CA TRP A 74 0.85 -7.53 -16.99
C TRP A 74 0.36 -6.44 -17.94
N HIS A 75 0.97 -6.32 -19.12
CA HIS A 75 0.59 -5.33 -20.13
C HIS A 75 -0.82 -5.57 -20.72
N ARG A 76 -1.37 -6.78 -20.55
CA ARG A 76 -2.77 -7.09 -20.89
C ARG A 76 -3.72 -6.75 -19.73
N LEU A 77 -3.25 -6.87 -18.49
CA LEU A 77 -4.03 -6.57 -17.28
C LEU A 77 -4.14 -5.07 -16.97
N CYS A 78 -3.09 -4.29 -17.22
CA CYS A 78 -3.03 -2.86 -16.91
C CYS A 78 -2.02 -2.09 -17.77
N ARG A 79 -2.03 -0.75 -17.64
CA ARG A 79 -1.09 0.17 -18.30
C ARG A 79 0.02 0.68 -17.36
N TYR A 80 0.06 0.19 -16.12
CA TYR A 80 1.10 0.60 -15.17
C TYR A 80 2.45 0.01 -15.59
N PRO A 81 3.58 0.68 -15.27
CA PRO A 81 4.90 0.10 -15.49
C PRO A 81 5.03 -1.26 -14.81
N TYR A 82 5.57 -2.25 -15.53
CA TYR A 82 5.79 -3.60 -14.99
C TYR A 82 6.79 -3.55 -13.82
N GLY A 83 6.45 -4.19 -12.70
CA GLY A 83 7.31 -4.33 -11.53
C GLY A 83 6.75 -3.71 -10.25
N LEU A 84 6.16 -2.52 -10.32
CA LEU A 84 5.62 -1.85 -9.12
C LEU A 84 4.24 -2.44 -8.79
N PRO A 85 4.04 -3.05 -7.61
CA PRO A 85 2.76 -3.63 -7.26
C PRO A 85 1.69 -2.54 -7.16
N PHE A 86 0.43 -2.94 -7.38
CA PHE A 86 -0.70 -2.03 -7.22
C PHE A 86 -1.96 -2.80 -6.82
N THR A 87 -2.87 -2.10 -6.15
CA THR A 87 -4.21 -2.62 -5.86
C THR A 87 -5.27 -2.09 -6.81
N ARG A 88 -6.18 -2.98 -7.22
CA ARG A 88 -7.38 -2.66 -7.99
C ARG A 88 -8.62 -3.05 -7.21
N THR A 89 -9.46 -2.08 -6.87
CA THR A 89 -10.79 -2.34 -6.31
C THR A 89 -11.79 -2.67 -7.42
N GLY A 90 -12.55 -3.74 -7.25
CA GLY A 90 -13.63 -4.16 -8.13
C GLY A 90 -14.81 -3.18 -8.10
N VAL A 91 -15.63 -3.22 -9.15
CA VAL A 91 -16.86 -2.43 -9.22
C VAL A 91 -17.82 -2.85 -8.11
N GLY A 92 -18.36 -1.87 -7.39
CA GLY A 92 -19.22 -2.13 -6.24
C GLY A 92 -18.49 -2.40 -4.93
N GLY A 93 -17.15 -2.38 -4.91
CA GLY A 93 -16.36 -2.44 -3.67
C GLY A 93 -16.43 -3.76 -2.92
N ARG A 94 -16.79 -4.86 -3.60
CA ARG A 94 -16.91 -6.20 -3.01
C ARG A 94 -15.71 -7.11 -3.21
N ASP A 95 -14.79 -6.70 -4.08
CA ASP A 95 -13.57 -7.43 -4.38
C ASP A 95 -12.40 -6.44 -4.51
N ALA A 96 -11.21 -6.87 -4.14
CA ALA A 96 -9.98 -6.14 -4.40
C ALA A 96 -8.89 -7.11 -4.88
N THR A 97 -8.09 -6.67 -5.84
CA THR A 97 -7.01 -7.47 -6.40
C THR A 97 -5.68 -6.77 -6.15
N VAL A 98 -4.77 -7.44 -5.45
CA VAL A 98 -3.37 -7.05 -5.34
C VAL A 98 -2.64 -7.65 -6.55
N VAL A 99 -2.01 -6.80 -7.35
CA VAL A 99 -1.28 -7.23 -8.55
C VAL A 99 0.22 -7.04 -8.32
N ALA A 100 0.99 -8.11 -8.49
CA ALA A 100 2.44 -8.15 -8.30
C ALA A 100 3.14 -8.74 -9.53
N ALA A 101 4.39 -8.32 -9.76
CA ALA A 101 5.21 -8.85 -10.83
C ALA A 101 5.76 -10.25 -10.47
N SER A 102 5.95 -11.10 -11.47
CA SER A 102 6.53 -12.43 -11.28
C SER A 102 8.04 -12.43 -11.05
N ASP A 103 8.70 -11.31 -11.32
CA ASP A 103 10.13 -11.10 -11.18
C ASP A 103 10.42 -9.63 -10.80
N HIS A 104 11.66 -9.37 -10.38
CA HIS A 104 12.15 -8.02 -10.13
C HIS A 104 12.74 -7.43 -11.39
N GLN A 105 12.26 -6.24 -11.78
CA GLN A 105 12.71 -5.58 -13.00
C GLN A 105 13.95 -4.71 -12.74
N PRO A 106 15.09 -4.97 -13.42
CA PRO A 106 16.31 -4.19 -13.20
C PRO A 106 16.09 -2.67 -13.34
N ARG A 107 15.32 -2.25 -14.35
CA ARG A 107 15.00 -0.82 -14.56
C ARG A 107 14.27 -0.17 -13.38
N LEU A 108 13.41 -0.92 -12.68
CA LEU A 108 12.75 -0.43 -11.48
C LEU A 108 13.75 -0.34 -10.32
N LEU A 109 14.60 -1.36 -10.17
CA LEU A 109 15.61 -1.40 -9.10
C LEU A 109 16.63 -0.26 -9.21
N HIS A 110 17.06 0.11 -10.42
CA HIS A 110 17.97 1.26 -10.63
C HIS A 110 17.36 2.60 -10.20
N ARG A 111 16.02 2.72 -10.06
CA ARG A 111 15.39 3.95 -9.54
C ARG A 111 15.71 4.21 -8.07
N PHE A 112 16.31 3.24 -7.37
CA PHE A 112 16.73 3.36 -5.99
C PHE A 112 18.19 3.77 -5.84
N ASP A 113 18.97 3.87 -6.93
CA ASP A 113 20.42 4.14 -6.86
C ASP A 113 20.74 5.51 -6.25
N ASP A 114 20.03 6.56 -6.69
CA ASP A 114 20.19 7.91 -6.14
C ASP A 114 19.82 7.97 -4.66
N VAL A 115 18.74 7.27 -4.28
CA VAL A 115 18.27 7.17 -2.90
C VAL A 115 19.29 6.42 -2.03
N ARG A 116 19.89 5.34 -2.59
CA ARG A 116 20.93 4.56 -1.92
C ARG A 116 22.17 5.41 -1.66
N LEU A 117 22.59 6.19 -2.65
CA LEU A 117 23.73 7.09 -2.51
C LEU A 117 23.46 8.20 -1.48
N ALA A 118 22.29 8.83 -1.54
CA ALA A 118 21.91 9.88 -0.61
C ALA A 118 21.81 9.36 0.83
N ALA A 119 21.17 8.21 1.05
CA ALA A 119 21.08 7.59 2.37
C ALA A 119 22.47 7.22 2.92
N ALA A 120 23.35 6.68 2.08
CA ALA A 120 24.72 6.34 2.48
C ALA A 120 25.53 7.59 2.89
N LYS A 121 25.37 8.72 2.18
CA LYS A 121 25.97 10.01 2.58
C LYS A 121 25.45 10.50 3.92
N ALA A 122 24.18 10.22 4.24
CA ALA A 122 23.58 10.49 5.55
C ALA A 122 23.92 9.44 6.62
N GLY A 123 24.82 8.48 6.33
CA GLY A 123 25.24 7.45 7.27
C GLY A 123 24.25 6.29 7.45
N VAL A 124 23.20 6.21 6.64
CA VAL A 124 22.16 5.18 6.72
C VAL A 124 22.32 4.16 5.60
N ARG A 125 22.54 2.89 5.96
CA ARG A 125 22.66 1.79 4.98
C ARG A 125 21.30 1.18 4.67
N ALA A 126 21.12 0.75 3.43
CA ALA A 126 19.97 -0.06 3.05
C ALA A 126 19.99 -1.37 3.86
N PRO A 127 18.86 -1.82 4.43
CA PRO A 127 18.84 -3.02 5.24
C PRO A 127 19.00 -4.29 4.40
N ALA A 128 18.61 -4.26 3.12
CA ALA A 128 18.75 -5.36 2.16
C ALA A 128 18.81 -4.80 0.73
N GLU A 129 18.77 -5.68 -0.28
CA GLU A 129 18.66 -5.27 -1.68
C GLU A 129 17.27 -4.67 -1.98
N PRO A 130 17.14 -3.66 -2.87
CA PRO A 130 15.87 -2.98 -3.16
C PRO A 130 14.73 -3.89 -3.62
N ALA A 131 15.05 -5.08 -4.15
CA ALA A 131 14.07 -6.11 -4.48
C ALA A 131 13.22 -6.52 -3.27
N GLU A 132 13.80 -6.59 -2.07
CA GLU A 132 13.08 -6.90 -0.83
C GLU A 132 12.09 -5.78 -0.47
N PHE A 133 12.50 -4.52 -0.66
CA PHE A 133 11.60 -3.38 -0.44
C PHE A 133 10.39 -3.43 -1.37
N VAL A 134 10.59 -3.76 -2.66
CA VAL A 134 9.49 -3.94 -3.61
C VAL A 134 8.53 -5.05 -3.16
N ASP A 135 9.04 -6.12 -2.54
CA ASP A 135 8.22 -7.20 -2.00
C ASP A 135 7.40 -6.73 -0.80
N LEU A 136 7.99 -5.94 0.10
CA LEU A 136 7.27 -5.33 1.22
C LEU A 136 6.16 -4.37 0.75
N MET A 137 6.33 -3.70 -0.39
CA MET A 137 5.27 -2.86 -0.97
C MET A 137 4.03 -3.67 -1.38
N ILE A 138 4.14 -4.97 -1.61
CA ILE A 138 2.96 -5.84 -1.82
C ILE A 138 2.10 -5.89 -0.55
N GLY A 139 2.71 -5.84 0.64
CA GLY A 139 2.01 -5.73 1.91
C GLY A 139 1.27 -4.40 2.07
N HIS A 140 1.88 -3.29 1.62
CA HIS A 140 1.22 -1.99 1.57
C HIS A 140 0.02 -1.98 0.61
N GLU A 141 0.18 -2.53 -0.60
CA GLU A 141 -0.93 -2.67 -1.56
C GLU A 141 -2.05 -3.58 -1.02
N TRP A 142 -1.70 -4.66 -0.33
CA TRP A 142 -2.66 -5.47 0.42
C TRP A 142 -3.40 -4.64 1.49
N GLY A 143 -2.69 -3.75 2.19
CA GLY A 143 -3.30 -2.78 3.11
C GLY A 143 -4.33 -1.87 2.45
N HIS A 144 -4.08 -1.39 1.22
CA HIS A 144 -5.07 -0.68 0.41
C HIS A 144 -6.28 -1.57 0.11
N ALA A 145 -6.06 -2.83 -0.28
CA ALA A 145 -7.13 -3.77 -0.61
C ALA A 145 -8.06 -3.97 0.59
N VAL A 146 -7.50 -4.29 1.76
CA VAL A 146 -8.26 -4.46 3.01
C VAL A 146 -8.96 -3.17 3.41
N SER A 147 -8.26 -2.02 3.40
CA SER A 147 -8.85 -0.73 3.78
C SER A 147 -10.08 -0.38 2.94
N ASN A 148 -9.99 -0.61 1.62
CA ASN A 148 -11.11 -0.37 0.71
C ASN A 148 -12.31 -1.29 1.01
N LEU A 149 -12.07 -2.56 1.34
CA LEU A 149 -13.11 -3.55 1.65
C LEU A 149 -13.68 -3.43 3.07
N SER A 150 -13.01 -2.69 3.95
CA SER A 150 -13.43 -2.43 5.34
C SER A 150 -14.12 -1.07 5.53
N GLY A 151 -14.41 -0.33 4.46
CA GLY A 151 -15.06 0.98 4.54
C GLY A 151 -14.15 2.10 5.07
N LEU A 152 -12.83 1.92 5.02
CA LEU A 152 -11.83 2.86 5.54
C LEU A 152 -11.35 3.89 4.51
N ARG A 153 -11.95 3.89 3.32
CA ARG A 153 -11.57 4.83 2.24
C ARG A 153 -12.04 6.23 2.57
N THR A 154 -11.10 7.17 2.66
CA THR A 154 -11.36 8.55 3.10
C THR A 154 -11.43 9.55 1.96
N ARG A 155 -10.87 9.20 0.77
CA ARG A 155 -10.69 10.10 -0.38
C ARG A 155 -9.73 11.27 -0.12
N LEU A 156 -9.00 11.24 1.00
CA LEU A 156 -7.78 11.98 1.22
C LEU A 156 -6.63 11.01 0.94
N LYS A 157 -5.86 11.26 -0.11
CA LYS A 157 -4.81 10.35 -0.56
C LYS A 157 -3.80 10.07 0.53
N TRP A 158 -3.30 11.11 1.22
CA TRP A 158 -2.28 10.91 2.25
C TRP A 158 -2.80 10.01 3.39
N LEU A 159 -4.08 10.14 3.74
CA LEU A 159 -4.70 9.34 4.80
C LEU A 159 -4.98 7.92 4.31
N ASP A 160 -5.39 7.76 3.04
CA ASP A 160 -5.54 6.44 2.42
C ASP A 160 -4.18 5.70 2.36
N GLU A 161 -3.07 6.37 2.04
CA GLU A 161 -1.71 5.78 2.09
C GLU A 161 -1.26 5.42 3.52
N LEU A 162 -1.51 6.33 4.47
CA LEU A 162 -1.20 6.08 5.88
C LEU A 162 -1.98 4.88 6.40
N ASN A 163 -3.28 4.79 6.08
CA ASN A 163 -4.14 3.68 6.52
C ASN A 163 -3.71 2.35 5.89
N ALA A 164 -3.37 2.33 4.61
CA ALA A 164 -2.84 1.13 3.96
C ALA A 164 -1.55 0.64 4.66
N THR A 165 -0.65 1.57 4.95
CA THR A 165 0.58 1.27 5.70
C THR A 165 0.31 0.84 7.14
N TYR A 166 -0.66 1.45 7.81
CA TYR A 166 -1.07 1.10 9.16
C TYR A 166 -1.65 -0.31 9.23
N VAL A 167 -2.55 -0.67 8.32
CA VAL A 167 -3.09 -2.03 8.20
C VAL A 167 -1.97 -3.05 8.05
N PHE A 168 -1.01 -2.76 7.16
CA PHE A 168 0.15 -3.62 6.93
C PHE A 168 1.01 -3.80 8.20
N VAL A 169 1.40 -2.70 8.84
CA VAL A 169 2.20 -2.73 10.07
C VAL A 169 1.45 -3.46 11.19
N GLN A 170 0.18 -3.16 11.39
CA GLN A 170 -0.60 -3.75 12.47
C GLN A 170 -0.79 -5.26 12.26
N ALA A 171 -1.03 -5.71 11.03
CA ALA A 171 -1.13 -7.13 10.73
C ALA A 171 0.20 -7.87 10.92
N LEU A 172 1.34 -7.27 10.54
CA LEU A 172 2.66 -7.85 10.81
C LEU A 172 2.90 -8.04 12.31
N ARG A 173 2.48 -7.06 13.13
CA ARG A 173 2.60 -7.14 14.59
C ARG A 173 1.69 -8.22 15.17
N GLU A 174 0.43 -8.25 14.77
CA GLU A 174 -0.56 -9.24 15.24
C GLU A 174 -0.13 -10.67 14.93
N THR A 175 0.49 -10.88 13.77
CA THR A 175 0.98 -12.19 13.32
C THR A 175 2.35 -12.57 13.91
N GLY A 176 2.91 -11.76 14.80
CA GLY A 176 4.20 -12.03 15.45
C GLY A 176 5.41 -11.93 14.51
N GLN A 177 5.28 -11.30 13.35
CA GLN A 177 6.36 -11.18 12.35
C GLN A 177 7.35 -10.05 12.71
N VAL A 178 7.93 -10.13 13.92
CA VAL A 178 8.79 -9.08 14.51
C VAL A 178 9.93 -8.67 13.59
N ALA A 179 10.64 -9.64 13.01
CA ALA A 179 11.76 -9.38 12.10
C ALA A 179 11.34 -8.55 10.87
N LEU A 180 10.12 -8.75 10.35
CA LEU A 180 9.61 -7.95 9.23
C LEU A 180 9.18 -6.55 9.66
N VAL A 181 8.66 -6.38 10.87
CA VAL A 181 8.39 -5.05 11.44
C VAL A 181 9.69 -4.25 11.59
N GLU A 182 10.75 -4.87 12.12
CA GLU A 182 12.08 -4.27 12.24
C GLU A 182 12.68 -3.95 10.87
N ARG A 183 12.51 -4.86 9.90
CA ARG A 183 12.96 -4.67 8.53
C ARG A 183 12.26 -3.49 7.87
N LEU A 184 10.95 -3.39 8.02
CA LEU A 184 10.14 -2.29 7.51
C LEU A 184 10.54 -0.96 8.18
N ALA A 185 10.83 -0.95 9.48
CA ALA A 185 11.35 0.21 10.19
C ALA A 185 12.72 0.66 9.66
N ALA A 186 13.61 -0.28 9.34
CA ALA A 186 14.91 0.02 8.74
C ALA A 186 14.76 0.58 7.32
N TRP A 187 13.87 0.03 6.51
CA TRP A 187 13.54 0.57 5.19
C TRP A 187 12.96 1.99 5.29
N ALA A 188 12.05 2.25 6.23
CA ALA A 188 11.48 3.58 6.44
C ALA A 188 12.54 4.62 6.80
N ARG A 189 13.49 4.28 7.70
CA ARG A 189 14.64 5.15 8.01
C ARG A 189 15.51 5.41 6.78
N TRP A 190 15.78 4.36 6.00
CA TRP A 190 16.56 4.48 4.76
C TRP A 190 15.87 5.36 3.73
N GLN A 191 14.56 5.22 3.53
CA GLN A 191 13.76 6.05 2.63
C GLN A 191 13.85 7.52 3.04
N VAL A 192 13.56 7.83 4.31
CA VAL A 192 13.58 9.21 4.81
C VAL A 192 14.97 9.82 4.67
N ALA A 193 16.04 9.10 5.04
CA ALA A 193 17.41 9.57 4.90
C ALA A 193 17.80 9.81 3.43
N GLY A 194 17.45 8.88 2.53
CA GLY A 194 17.78 8.97 1.11
C GLY A 194 16.93 9.96 0.31
N THR A 195 15.84 10.46 0.89
CA THR A 195 14.91 11.38 0.23
C THR A 195 14.62 12.63 1.05
N ALA A 196 15.44 12.96 2.05
CA ALA A 196 15.24 14.13 2.92
C ALA A 196 15.11 15.46 2.15
N HIS A 197 15.77 15.57 1.00
CA HIS A 197 15.68 16.73 0.10
C HIS A 197 14.30 16.91 -0.55
N GLU A 198 13.44 15.89 -0.52
CA GLU A 198 12.07 15.90 -1.03
C GLU A 198 11.03 16.25 0.06
N MET A 199 11.50 16.58 1.26
CA MET A 199 10.66 16.95 2.40
C MET A 199 9.68 18.07 2.04
N GLY A 200 8.42 17.89 2.45
CA GLY A 200 7.37 18.89 2.22
C GLY A 200 6.13 18.66 3.08
N ASP A 201 5.14 19.54 2.93
CA ASP A 201 3.88 19.45 3.68
C ASP A 201 2.93 18.36 3.13
N LEU A 202 1.88 18.01 3.86
CA LEU A 202 0.87 17.04 3.39
C LEU A 202 0.07 17.56 2.17
N ALA A 203 -0.08 18.88 2.02
CA ALA A 203 -0.84 19.46 0.91
C ALA A 203 -0.15 19.20 -0.44
N ALA A 204 1.19 19.15 -0.45
CA ALA A 204 2.00 18.87 -1.61
C ALA A 204 2.00 17.38 -2.03
N PHE A 205 1.44 16.49 -1.20
CA PHE A 205 1.09 15.13 -1.58
C PHE A 205 -0.26 15.07 -2.33
N GLU A 206 -1.20 15.91 -1.90
CA GLU A 206 -2.54 15.99 -2.48
C GLU A 206 -2.55 16.75 -3.82
N TYR A 207 -1.75 17.82 -3.92
CA TYR A 207 -1.74 18.75 -5.06
C TYR A 207 -0.32 19.09 -5.54
N PRO A 208 -0.12 19.23 -6.87
CA PRO A 208 -1.02 18.85 -7.95
C PRO A 208 -1.17 17.32 -8.08
N ARG A 209 -2.41 16.85 -8.32
CA ARG A 209 -2.73 15.42 -8.38
C ARG A 209 -1.87 14.72 -9.45
N GLY A 210 -1.14 13.68 -9.02
CA GLY A 210 -0.41 12.78 -9.93
C GLY A 210 0.93 13.31 -10.45
N ARG A 211 1.52 14.32 -9.79
CA ARG A 211 2.79 14.93 -10.20
C ARG A 211 3.95 14.77 -9.20
N ALA A 212 3.75 14.05 -8.09
CA ALA A 212 4.85 13.79 -7.18
C ALA A 212 5.88 12.89 -7.87
N GLY A 213 7.14 13.34 -7.91
CA GLY A 213 8.26 12.55 -8.41
C GLY A 213 8.50 11.32 -7.54
N TRP A 214 9.31 10.39 -8.05
CA TRP A 214 9.62 9.14 -7.37
C TRP A 214 10.26 9.35 -5.98
N GLY A 215 11.25 10.24 -5.87
CA GLY A 215 11.88 10.57 -4.60
C GLY A 215 10.88 11.09 -3.57
N LYS A 216 10.03 12.04 -3.97
CA LYS A 216 8.94 12.54 -3.14
C LYS A 216 7.96 11.46 -2.67
N LEU A 217 7.53 10.56 -3.56
CA LEU A 217 6.66 9.44 -3.18
C LEU A 217 7.34 8.51 -2.16
N LEU A 218 8.63 8.22 -2.34
CA LEU A 218 9.41 7.42 -1.40
C LEU A 218 9.57 8.11 -0.04
N TRP A 219 9.72 9.44 -0.02
CA TRP A 219 9.78 10.21 1.22
C TRP A 219 8.48 10.08 2.03
N TYR A 220 7.33 10.36 1.41
CA TYR A 220 6.04 10.21 2.10
C TYR A 220 5.81 8.78 2.56
N GLN A 221 6.15 7.77 1.74
CA GLN A 221 6.02 6.37 2.15
C GLN A 221 6.87 6.07 3.39
N GLY A 222 8.10 6.57 3.47
CA GLY A 222 8.95 6.44 4.65
C GLY A 222 8.34 7.10 5.89
N VAL A 223 7.87 8.35 5.76
CA VAL A 223 7.25 9.11 6.86
C VAL A 223 5.94 8.45 7.34
N PHE A 224 5.08 8.00 6.43
CA PHE A 224 3.84 7.28 6.80
C PHE A 224 4.15 5.94 7.46
N THR A 225 5.19 5.25 7.01
CA THR A 225 5.64 4.01 7.65
C THR A 225 6.15 4.25 9.06
N GLN A 226 6.97 5.29 9.29
CA GLN A 226 7.40 5.69 10.64
C GLN A 226 6.20 6.00 11.54
N ARG A 227 5.23 6.74 11.00
CA ARG A 227 4.01 7.09 11.75
C ARG A 227 3.17 5.86 12.09
N ALA A 228 3.00 4.94 11.16
CA ALA A 228 2.29 3.69 11.39
C ALA A 228 3.00 2.81 12.45
N LEU A 229 4.33 2.72 12.39
CA LEU A 229 5.16 1.99 13.36
C LEU A 229 5.06 2.58 14.78
N GLU A 230 4.94 3.90 14.91
CA GLU A 230 4.75 4.58 16.19
C GLU A 230 3.34 4.35 16.77
N LEU A 231 2.33 4.32 15.90
CA LEU A 231 0.93 4.28 16.31
C LEU A 231 0.43 2.85 16.62
N ALA A 232 0.81 1.88 15.79
CA ALA A 232 0.30 0.51 15.86
C ALA A 232 0.52 -0.18 17.23
N PRO A 233 1.66 -0.04 17.93
CA PRO A 233 1.85 -0.59 19.27
C PRO A 233 0.86 -0.10 20.31
N ARG A 234 0.39 1.15 20.19
CA ARG A 234 -0.49 1.79 21.17
C ARG A 234 -1.96 1.59 20.85
N ARG A 235 -2.32 1.60 19.56
CA ARG A 235 -3.71 1.62 19.12
C ARG A 235 -4.22 0.30 18.56
N GLY A 236 -3.33 -0.63 18.19
CA GLY A 236 -3.73 -1.92 17.64
C GLY A 236 -4.73 -1.78 16.48
N TRP A 237 -5.77 -2.61 16.46
CA TRP A 237 -6.85 -2.50 15.48
C TRP A 237 -7.90 -1.43 15.81
N ASP A 238 -7.90 -0.89 17.03
CA ASP A 238 -8.94 0.03 17.51
C ASP A 238 -8.91 1.37 16.78
N TYR A 239 -7.72 1.86 16.39
CA TYR A 239 -7.60 3.03 15.51
C TYR A 239 -8.48 2.91 14.26
N LEU A 240 -8.42 1.76 13.58
CA LEU A 240 -9.18 1.54 12.34
C LEU A 240 -10.67 1.35 12.64
N ARG A 241 -11.02 0.68 13.74
CA ARG A 241 -12.43 0.49 14.14
C ARG A 241 -13.11 1.82 14.46
N GLU A 242 -12.43 2.68 15.22
CA GLU A 242 -12.90 4.04 15.55
C GLU A 242 -12.96 4.92 14.31
N LEU A 243 -11.93 4.90 13.46
CA LEU A 243 -11.92 5.65 12.21
C LEU A 243 -13.07 5.22 11.29
N ARG A 244 -13.35 3.91 11.19
CA ARG A 244 -14.51 3.41 10.43
C ARG A 244 -15.82 3.96 10.95
N GLY A 245 -15.98 4.11 12.27
CA GLY A 245 -17.16 4.73 12.88
C GLY A 245 -17.33 6.21 12.52
N ALA A 246 -16.24 6.90 12.17
CA ALA A 246 -16.25 8.28 11.70
C ALA A 246 -16.46 8.44 10.18
N LEU A 247 -16.56 7.33 9.43
CA LEU A 247 -16.67 7.32 7.97
C LEU A 247 -18.06 6.83 7.48
N PRO A 248 -18.54 7.31 6.32
CA PRO A 248 -17.95 8.37 5.51
C PRO A 248 -18.18 9.75 6.13
N ALA A 249 -17.16 10.61 6.10
CA ALA A 249 -17.31 12.00 6.53
C ALA A 249 -18.04 12.83 5.47
N ALA A 250 -18.90 13.77 5.88
CA ALA A 250 -19.65 14.62 4.96
C ALA A 250 -18.75 15.58 4.15
N ASP A 251 -17.66 16.06 4.76
CA ASP A 251 -16.70 16.96 4.16
C ASP A 251 -15.31 16.79 4.79
N ARG A 252 -14.29 17.44 4.18
CA ARG A 252 -12.90 17.36 4.64
C ARG A 252 -12.67 17.95 6.03
N GLY A 253 -13.41 18.99 6.39
CA GLY A 253 -13.31 19.61 7.72
C GLY A 253 -13.86 18.70 8.81
N ARG A 254 -15.00 18.02 8.56
CA ARG A 254 -15.52 16.97 9.44
C ARG A 254 -14.56 15.79 9.55
N LEU A 255 -13.97 15.35 8.44
CA LEU A 255 -12.97 14.29 8.46
C LEU A 255 -11.74 14.68 9.29
N ALA A 256 -11.22 15.90 9.11
CA ALA A 256 -10.06 16.38 9.88
C ALA A 256 -10.36 16.47 11.39
N ARG A 257 -11.55 16.93 11.79
CA ARG A 257 -11.98 16.95 13.20
C ARG A 257 -12.09 15.53 13.76
N ALA A 258 -12.81 14.66 13.07
CA ALA A 258 -13.01 13.28 13.51
C ALA A 258 -11.68 12.51 13.59
N LEU A 259 -10.77 12.71 12.64
CA LEU A 259 -9.45 12.08 12.66
C LEU A 259 -8.65 12.46 13.91
N VAL A 260 -8.72 13.73 14.30
CA VAL A 260 -8.02 14.27 15.47
C VAL A 260 -8.71 13.88 16.78
N GLU A 261 -10.01 13.63 16.77
CA GLU A 261 -10.74 13.06 17.90
C GLU A 261 -10.37 11.58 18.09
N VAL A 262 -10.35 10.80 17.00
CA VAL A 262 -9.94 9.39 17.00
C VAL A 262 -8.47 9.23 17.42
N GLU A 263 -7.57 10.06 16.90
CA GLU A 263 -6.16 10.01 17.24
C GLU A 263 -5.58 11.42 17.49
N PRO A 264 -5.65 11.90 18.75
CA PRO A 264 -5.19 13.24 19.13
C PRO A 264 -3.72 13.53 18.81
N SER A 265 -2.86 12.50 18.75
CA SER A 265 -1.44 12.70 18.41
C SER A 265 -1.21 13.14 16.96
N PHE A 266 -2.23 13.12 16.10
CA PHE A 266 -2.13 13.77 14.79
C PHE A 266 -1.99 15.29 14.87
N ARG A 267 -2.56 15.95 15.90
CA ARG A 267 -2.41 17.42 16.10
C ARG A 267 -0.94 17.85 16.16
N PRO A 268 -0.12 17.35 17.10
CA PRO A 268 1.29 17.71 17.16
C PRO A 268 2.05 17.23 15.91
N TRP A 269 1.75 16.05 15.38
CA TRP A 269 2.39 15.55 14.16
C TRP A 269 2.20 16.48 12.96
N PHE A 270 0.98 16.99 12.73
CA PHE A 270 0.71 17.94 11.65
C PHE A 270 1.45 19.27 11.80
N ARG A 271 1.80 19.70 13.02
CA ARG A 271 2.52 20.96 13.26
C ARG A 271 3.99 20.88 12.81
N VAL A 272 4.60 19.71 12.96
CA VAL A 272 6.01 19.46 12.63
C VAL A 272 6.20 18.77 11.28
N PHE A 273 5.11 18.31 10.64
CA PHE A 273 5.17 17.59 9.37
C PHE A 273 5.89 18.42 8.29
N GLY A 274 6.97 17.86 7.74
CA GLY A 274 7.76 18.50 6.70
C GLY A 274 8.59 19.71 7.17
N ARG A 275 8.78 19.87 8.49
CA ARG A 275 9.51 21.01 9.08
C ARG A 275 10.68 20.59 9.99
N GLU A 276 10.75 19.34 10.41
CA GLU A 276 11.83 18.83 11.25
C GLU A 276 12.52 17.65 10.55
N GLY A 277 13.84 17.78 10.38
CA GLY A 277 14.79 16.74 9.99
C GLY A 277 15.95 16.75 10.97
#